data_AF-G5R1S7-F1
#
_entry.id   AF-G5R1S7-F1
#
_cell.length_a   1.000
_cell.length_b   1.000
_cell.length_c   1.000
_cell.angle_alpha   90.00
_cell.angle_beta   90.00
_cell.angle_gamma   90.00
#
_symmetry.space_group_name_H-M   'P 1'
#
loop_
_entity.id
_entity.type
_entity.pdbx_description
1 polymer ?
#
loop_
_entity_poly.entity_id
_entity_poly.type
_entity_poly.pdbx_seq_one_letter_code
_entity_poly.pdbx_strand_id
1 'polypeptide(L)' 'RKVAMVTDARCGPREIARELVARGKGHRLMVIGENLAMENERIHWLPVSAVNADYEMNAVVILDER' A
#
# COMPACT_ATOMS: atom_id res chain seq x y z
N ARG A 1 -12.10 -9.00 3.89
CA ARG A 1 -12.45 -7.58 4.17
C ARG A 1 -11.50 -6.70 3.39
N LYS A 2 -11.93 -5.53 2.91
CA LYS A 2 -11.09 -4.61 2.12
C LYS A 2 -11.13 -3.23 2.77
N VAL A 3 -9.97 -2.59 2.89
CA VAL A 3 -9.84 -1.20 3.38
C VAL A 3 -9.08 -0.41 2.33
N ALA A 4 -9.63 0.72 1.91
CA ALA A 4 -8.99 1.64 0.99
C ALA A 4 -8.74 2.99 1.68
N MET A 5 -7.60 3.60 1.42
CA MET A 5 -7.24 4.91 1.94
C MET A 5 -6.32 5.66 0.97
N VAL A 6 -6.41 6.99 1.00
CA VAL A 6 -5.46 7.87 0.32
C VAL A 6 -4.34 8.22 1.29
N THR A 7 -3.11 8.22 0.81
CA THR A 7 -1.94 8.54 1.64
C THR A 7 -1.45 9.96 1.40
N ASP A 8 -0.76 10.53 2.38
CA ASP A 8 0.04 11.75 2.22
C ASP A 8 1.54 11.44 2.37
N ALA A 9 2.39 12.46 2.27
CA ALA A 9 3.85 12.30 2.40
C ALA A 9 4.32 11.85 3.80
N ARG A 10 3.44 11.81 4.80
CA ARG A 10 3.78 11.40 6.18
C ARG A 10 3.29 10.01 6.51
N CYS A 11 2.21 9.55 5.87
CA CYS A 11 1.60 8.24 6.08
C CYS A 11 1.44 7.51 4.75
N GLY A 12 2.58 7.16 4.13
CA GLY A 12 2.65 6.47 2.86
C GLY A 12 2.52 4.94 2.98
N PRO A 13 2.58 4.22 1.86
CA PRO A 13 2.49 2.76 1.84
C PRO A 13 3.53 2.08 2.73
N ARG A 14 4.75 2.63 2.80
CA ARG A 14 5.83 2.09 3.63
C ARG A 14 5.50 2.18 5.12
N GLU A 15 5.02 3.33 5.60
CA GLU A 15 4.67 3.52 7.01
C GLU A 15 3.49 2.62 7.40
N ILE A 16 2.48 2.53 6.54
CA ILE A 16 1.33 1.62 6.73
C ILE A 16 1.80 0.17 6.77
N ALA A 17 2.69 -0.22 5.85
CA ALA A 17 3.21 -1.57 5.79
C ALA A 17 4.00 -1.93 7.04
N ARG A 18 4.87 -1.03 7.51
CA ARG A 18 5.65 -1.21 8.74
C ARG A 18 4.76 -1.50 9.94
N GLU A 19 3.69 -0.72 10.13
CA GLU A 19 2.75 -0.91 11.23
C GLU A 19 1.95 -2.20 11.11
N LEU A 20 1.60 -2.63 9.91
CA LEU A 20 0.92 -3.91 9.68
C LEU A 20 1.84 -5.10 9.96
N VAL A 21 3.11 -5.05 9.53
CA VAL A 21 4.11 -6.08 9.84
C VAL A 21 4.30 -6.21 11.34
N ALA A 22 4.48 -5.09 12.05
CA ALA A 22 4.62 -5.07 13.50
C ALA A 22 3.42 -5.70 14.24
N ARG A 23 2.24 -5.70 13.62
CA ARG A 23 1.00 -6.33 14.13
C ARG A 23 0.77 -7.75 13.60
N GLY A 24 1.78 -8.39 12.99
CA GLY A 24 1.70 -9.76 12.47
C GLY A 24 0.91 -9.91 11.17
N LYS A 25 0.64 -8.81 10.45
CA LYS A 25 -0.20 -8.78 9.24
C LYS A 25 0.60 -8.65 7.93
N GLY A 26 1.89 -8.99 7.96
CA GLY A 26 2.78 -8.87 6.79
C GLY A 26 2.39 -9.71 5.58
N HIS A 27 1.62 -10.78 5.79
CA HIS A 27 1.12 -11.66 4.72
C HIS A 27 -0.05 -11.08 3.92
N ARG A 28 -0.65 -9.97 4.38
CA ARG A 28 -1.78 -9.37 3.68
C ARG A 28 -1.33 -8.74 2.37
N LEU A 29 -2.22 -8.71 1.39
CA LEU A 29 -1.94 -8.08 0.12
C LEU A 29 -2.22 -6.58 0.22
N MET A 30 -1.27 -5.78 -0.27
CA MET A 30 -1.41 -4.34 -0.44
C MET A 30 -1.35 -4.03 -1.94
N VAL A 31 -2.34 -3.28 -2.41
CA VAL A 31 -2.38 -2.71 -3.75
C VAL A 31 -2.08 -1.22 -3.63
N ILE A 32 -1.06 -0.76 -4.36
CA ILE A 32 -0.61 0.64 -4.36
C ILE A 32 -0.74 1.15 -5.78
N GLY A 33 -1.61 2.14 -5.99
CA GLY A 33 -1.74 2.85 -7.25
C GLY A 33 -1.01 4.18 -7.18
N GLU A 34 0.04 4.37 -7.97
CA GLU A 34 0.77 5.63 -8.11
C GLU A 34 0.28 6.38 -9.35
N ASN A 35 0.12 7.71 -9.22
CA ASN A 35 -0.24 8.61 -10.32
C ASN A 35 -1.47 8.13 -11.12
N LEU A 36 -2.50 7.66 -10.41
CA LEU A 36 -3.72 7.15 -11.01
C LEU A 36 -4.35 8.19 -11.95
N ALA A 37 -4.79 7.73 -13.13
CA ALA A 37 -5.31 8.56 -14.22
C ALA A 37 -4.30 9.54 -14.86
N MET A 38 -2.99 9.36 -14.62
CA MET A 38 -1.91 10.05 -15.35
C MET A 38 -1.20 9.10 -16.33
N GLU A 39 -0.41 9.63 -17.27
CA GLU A 39 0.30 8.82 -18.27
C GLU A 39 1.32 7.85 -17.67
N ASN A 40 1.86 8.16 -16.50
CA ASN A 40 2.85 7.36 -15.78
C ASN A 40 2.23 6.53 -14.63
N GLU A 41 0.95 6.16 -14.74
CA GLU A 41 0.27 5.31 -13.78
C GLU A 41 1.02 4.00 -13.53
N ARG A 42 1.13 3.61 -12.25
CA ARG A 42 1.71 2.31 -11.84
C ARG A 42 0.84 1.66 -10.79
N ILE A 43 0.65 0.35 -10.91
CA ILE A 43 -0.11 -0.43 -9.91
C ILE A 43 0.79 -1.56 -9.40
N HIS A 44 1.08 -1.52 -8.10
CA HIS A 44 1.87 -2.52 -7.41
C HIS A 44 0.96 -3.45 -6.61
N TRP A 45 1.22 -4.75 -6.73
CA TRP A 45 0.53 -5.80 -5.99
C TRP A 45 1.59 -6.57 -5.21
N LEU A 46 1.68 -6.29 -3.91
CA LEU A 46 2.76 -6.82 -3.08
C LEU A 46 2.20 -7.29 -1.74
N PRO A 47 2.75 -8.38 -1.16
CA PRO A 47 2.51 -8.63 0.25
C PRO A 47 3.04 -7.43 1.05
N VAL A 48 2.34 -7.08 2.12
CA VAL A 48 2.69 -5.97 3.01
C VAL A 48 4.16 -6.03 3.43
N SER A 49 4.69 -7.22 3.71
CA SER A 49 6.09 -7.40 4.09
C SER A 49 7.12 -7.06 3.00
N ALA A 50 6.70 -6.93 1.74
CA ALA A 50 7.57 -6.56 0.62
C ALA A 50 7.50 -5.07 0.24
N VAL A 51 6.63 -4.29 0.90
CA VAL A 51 6.49 -2.85 0.66
C VAL A 51 7.60 -2.11 1.39
N ASN A 52 8.64 -1.70 0.65
CA ASN A 52 9.80 -0.99 1.20
C ASN A 52 10.25 0.22 0.37
N ALA A 53 9.58 0.49 -0.76
CA ALA A 53 9.90 1.65 -1.59
C ALA A 53 9.27 2.94 -1.03
N ASP A 54 9.84 4.07 -1.44
CA ASP A 54 9.16 5.36 -1.33
C ASP A 54 8.22 5.49 -2.53
N TYR A 55 6.99 5.91 -2.26
CA TYR A 55 5.93 6.09 -3.26
C TYR A 55 5.55 7.56 -3.31
N GLU A 56 5.32 8.08 -4.50
CA GLU A 56 4.86 9.46 -4.68
C GLU A 56 3.34 9.55 -4.44
N MET A 57 2.60 10.42 -5.12
CA MET A 57 1.15 10.53 -4.92
C MET A 57 0.46 9.19 -5.23
N ASN A 58 -0.14 8.58 -4.22
CA ASN A 58 -0.65 7.22 -4.32
C ASN A 58 -1.95 6.97 -3.54
N ALA A 59 -2.66 5.91 -3.94
CA ALA A 59 -3.80 5.34 -3.23
C ALA A 59 -3.49 3.89 -2.82
N VAL A 60 -3.89 3.52 -1.61
CA VAL A 60 -3.60 2.19 -1.02
C VAL A 60 -4.89 1.43 -0.75
N VAL A 61 -4.89 0.14 -1.13
CA VAL A 61 -5.92 -0.83 -0.75
C VAL A 61 -5.28 -2.01 -0.05
N ILE A 62 -5.75 -2.35 1.15
CA ILE A 62 -5.31 -3.54 1.89
C ILE A 62 -6.41 -4.59 1.80
N LEU A 63 -6.03 -5.77 1.30
CA LEU A 63 -6.92 -6.91 1.10
C LEU A 63 -6.65 -7.96 2.18
N ASP A 64 -7.71 -8.31 2.90
CA ASP A 64 -7.76 -9.37 3.91
C ASP A 64 -8.70 -10.46 3.37
N GLU A 65 -8.23 -11.22 2.38
CA GLU A 65 -8.96 -12.33 1.79
C GLU A 65 -8.80 -13.55 2.70
N ARG A 66 -9.93 -14.08 3.19
CA ARG A 66 -10.01 -15.26 4.06
C ARG A 66 -10.18 -16.51 3.22
#